data_AF-A0A954RJI7-F1
#
_entry.id   AF-A0A954RJI7-F1
#
_cell.length_a   1.000
_cell.length_b   1.000
_cell.length_c   1.000
_cell.angle_alpha   90.00
_cell.angle_beta   90.00
_cell.angle_gamma   90.00
#
_symmetry.space_group_name_H-M   'P 1'
#
loop_
_entity.id
_entity.type
_entity.pdbx_description
1 polymer ?
#
loop_
_entity_poly.entity_id
_entity_poly.type
_entity_poly.pdbx_seq_one_letter_code
_entity_poly.pdbx_strand_id
1 'polypeptide(L)'
;MNLTNERFQLGMATEWWVTHRDVKPIRGAIIRAFLDHWLPVVEGAIRANKRSGHSPANWDQLAGALDRNFASLWRAKNGKVKLSWYDAELLAETLGLRIEQMTPTRRQWLPAATRYVCGSEVSDRDATAYALYRMSGAKKFNPHFDALALEQVREALPGFLDADGVANAVAQVAERVGQALQAADQH
;
A
#
# COMPACT_ATOMS: atom_id res chain seq x y z
N MET A 1 6.01 -4.24 -28.93
CA MET A 1 6.06 -5.16 -27.78
C MET A 1 4.80 -6.03 -27.82
N ASN A 2 4.93 -7.36 -27.94
CA ASN A 2 3.76 -8.26 -27.97
C ASN A 2 3.14 -8.34 -26.56
N LEU A 3 2.06 -7.60 -26.33
CA LEU A 3 1.33 -7.52 -25.05
C LEU A 3 0.32 -8.67 -24.87
N THR A 4 0.60 -9.81 -25.49
CA THR A 4 -0.17 -11.07 -25.40
C THR A 4 0.22 -11.92 -24.19
N ASN A 5 1.06 -11.40 -23.28
CA ASN A 5 1.42 -12.10 -22.05
C ASN A 5 0.26 -12.07 -21.05
N GLU A 6 -0.36 -13.24 -20.80
CA GLU A 6 -1.49 -13.42 -19.87
C GLU A 6 -1.21 -12.83 -18.48
N ARG A 7 0.03 -12.88 -18.00
CA ARG A 7 0.42 -12.32 -16.69
C ARG A 7 0.36 -10.80 -16.69
N PHE A 8 0.90 -10.17 -17.73
CA PHE A 8 0.76 -8.71 -17.91
C PHE A 8 -0.73 -8.33 -17.93
N GLN A 9 -1.53 -9.07 -18.70
CA GLN A 9 -2.97 -8.81 -18.78
C GLN A 9 -3.62 -8.95 -17.40
N LEU A 10 -3.29 -9.98 -16.61
CA LEU A 10 -3.81 -10.17 -15.26
C LEU A 10 -3.44 -9.02 -14.31
N GLY A 11 -2.19 -8.55 -14.35
CA GLY A 11 -1.76 -7.39 -13.58
C GLY A 11 -2.36 -6.06 -14.05
N MET A 12 -2.91 -6.02 -15.26
CA MET A 12 -3.63 -4.87 -15.84
C MET A 12 -5.16 -5.00 -15.74
N ALA A 13 -5.68 -6.22 -15.55
CA ALA A 13 -7.06 -6.61 -15.80
C ALA A 13 -8.08 -5.93 -14.87
N THR A 14 -7.73 -5.67 -13.61
CA THR A 14 -8.63 -5.01 -12.66
C THR A 14 -7.83 -4.25 -11.61
N GLU A 15 -8.51 -3.45 -10.79
CA GLU A 15 -7.93 -2.94 -9.53
C GLU A 15 -7.69 -4.14 -8.61
N TRP A 16 -6.57 -4.85 -8.77
CA TRP A 16 -6.28 -6.09 -8.04
C TRP A 16 -6.36 -5.91 -6.52
N TRP A 17 -6.04 -4.71 -6.03
CA TRP A 17 -6.14 -4.34 -4.63
C TRP A 17 -7.58 -4.23 -4.11
N VAL A 18 -8.57 -4.24 -5.00
CA VAL A 18 -10.00 -4.32 -4.70
C VAL A 18 -10.49 -5.76 -4.91
N THR A 19 -10.23 -6.34 -6.08
CA THR A 19 -10.80 -7.63 -6.50
C THR A 19 -10.15 -8.83 -5.81
N HIS A 20 -8.87 -8.74 -5.44
CA HIS A 20 -8.11 -9.83 -4.82
C HIS A 20 -7.66 -9.47 -3.40
N ARG A 21 -8.28 -8.46 -2.77
CA ARG A 21 -7.84 -7.91 -1.47
C ARG A 21 -7.79 -8.94 -0.33
N ASP A 22 -8.57 -10.02 -0.44
CA ASP A 22 -8.70 -11.07 0.56
C ASP A 22 -7.75 -12.26 0.30
N VAL A 23 -7.13 -12.30 -0.88
CA VAL A 23 -6.15 -13.30 -1.29
C VAL A 23 -4.83 -13.08 -0.56
N LYS A 24 -4.24 -14.14 0.01
CA LYS A 24 -3.14 -14.06 1.01
C LYS A 24 -1.99 -13.09 0.66
N PRO A 25 -1.32 -13.19 -0.52
CA PRO A 25 -0.22 -12.28 -0.86
C PRO A 25 -0.68 -10.82 -0.97
N ILE A 26 -1.85 -10.58 -1.57
CA ILE A 26 -2.42 -9.24 -1.75
C ILE A 26 -2.83 -8.65 -0.40
N ARG A 27 -3.55 -9.42 0.41
CA ARG A 27 -3.96 -9.03 1.76
C ARG A 27 -2.77 -8.67 2.63
N GLY A 28 -1.73 -9.50 2.61
CA GLY A 28 -0.50 -9.27 3.36
C GLY A 28 0.21 -7.99 2.92
N ALA A 29 0.29 -7.74 1.61
CA ALA A 29 0.87 -6.53 1.05
C ALA A 29 0.10 -5.27 1.45
N ILE A 30 -1.24 -5.29 1.40
CA ILE A 30 -2.08 -4.17 1.84
C ILE A 30 -1.90 -3.92 3.34
N ILE A 31 -1.92 -4.97 4.18
CA ILE A 31 -1.71 -4.83 5.62
C ILE A 31 -0.36 -4.17 5.92
N ARG A 32 0.72 -4.61 5.27
CA ARG A 32 2.05 -4.03 5.46
C ARG A 32 2.13 -2.59 4.96
N ALA A 33 1.55 -2.27 3.81
CA ALA A 33 1.52 -0.91 3.28
C ALA A 33 0.80 0.07 4.22
N PHE A 34 -0.30 -0.35 4.84
CA PHE A 34 -0.98 0.44 5.86
C PHE A 34 -0.16 0.53 7.14
N LEU A 35 0.46 -0.57 7.57
CA LEU A 35 1.32 -0.62 8.76
C LEU A 35 2.46 0.39 8.67
N ASP A 36 3.17 0.43 7.54
CA ASP A 36 4.27 1.37 7.27
C ASP A 36 3.82 2.84 7.39
N HIS A 37 2.53 3.12 7.22
CA HIS A 37 1.98 4.46 7.37
C HIS A 37 1.62 4.80 8.82
N TRP A 38 0.73 4.01 9.44
CA TRP A 38 0.15 4.41 10.73
C TRP A 38 1.08 4.13 11.92
N LEU A 39 1.95 3.11 11.82
CA LEU A 39 2.79 2.71 12.94
C LEU A 39 3.78 3.84 13.33
N PRO A 40 4.52 4.47 12.40
CA PRO A 40 5.40 5.60 12.75
C PRO A 40 4.66 6.79 13.36
N VAL A 41 3.40 7.02 12.97
CA VAL A 41 2.55 8.09 13.51
C VAL A 41 2.23 7.82 14.98
N VAL A 42 1.78 6.61 15.30
CA VAL A 42 1.51 6.18 16.68
C VAL A 42 2.79 6.20 17.53
N GLU A 43 3.90 5.67 17.01
CA GLU A 43 5.18 5.68 17.72
C GLU A 43 5.71 7.11 17.94
N GLY A 44 5.43 8.02 17.00
CA GLY A 44 5.70 9.45 17.15
C GLY A 44 4.92 10.06 18.32
N ALA A 45 3.62 9.78 18.39
CA ALA A 45 2.73 10.29 19.45
C ALA A 45 3.13 9.73 20.84
N ILE A 46 3.36 8.42 20.95
CA ILE A 46 3.83 7.78 22.18
C ILE A 46 5.15 8.41 22.67
N ARG A 47 6.10 8.66 21.76
CA ARG A 47 7.37 9.31 22.10
C ARG A 47 7.19 10.77 22.52
N ALA A 48 6.25 11.49 21.92
CA ALA A 48 5.91 12.85 22.34
C ALA A 48 5.32 12.87 23.75
N ASN A 49 4.32 12.03 24.02
CA ASN A 49 3.72 11.86 25.35
C ASN A 49 4.77 11.53 26.40
N LYS A 50 5.64 10.54 26.13
CA LYS A 50 6.74 10.17 27.04
C LYS A 50 7.65 11.35 27.38
N ARG A 51 8.01 12.19 26.40
CA ARG A 51 8.87 13.37 26.62
C ARG A 51 8.16 14.46 27.42
N SER A 52 6.84 14.58 27.28
CA SER A 52 6.01 15.55 28.00
C SER A 52 5.52 15.04 29.36
N GLY A 53 5.83 13.80 29.75
CA GLY A 53 5.33 13.20 30.99
C GLY A 53 3.84 12.85 30.95
N HIS A 54 3.25 12.72 29.75
CA HIS A 54 1.85 12.33 29.56
C HIS A 54 1.71 10.84 29.26
N SER A 55 0.54 10.29 29.57
CA SER A 55 0.14 8.93 29.19
C SER A 55 -0.73 8.97 27.91
N PRO A 56 -0.68 7.94 27.05
CA PRO A 56 0.19 6.77 27.13
C PRO A 56 1.62 7.07 26.63
N ALA A 57 2.62 6.61 27.37
CA ALA A 57 4.06 6.80 27.12
C ALA A 57 4.75 5.53 26.58
N ASN A 58 4.02 4.42 26.45
CA ASN A 58 4.46 3.17 25.83
C ASN A 58 3.26 2.36 25.32
N TRP A 59 3.52 1.25 24.63
CA TRP A 59 2.49 0.39 24.04
C TRP A 59 1.62 -0.34 25.07
N ASP A 60 2.15 -0.68 26.25
CA ASP A 60 1.38 -1.35 27.30
C ASP A 60 0.34 -0.41 27.91
N GLN A 61 0.75 0.82 28.20
CA GLN A 61 -0.15 1.89 28.65
C GLN A 61 -1.20 2.23 27.59
N LEU A 62 -0.81 2.24 26.31
CA LEU A 62 -1.76 2.45 25.22
C LEU A 62 -2.80 1.31 25.15
N ALA A 63 -2.37 0.06 25.27
CA ALA A 63 -3.30 -1.07 25.31
C ALA A 63 -4.27 -0.97 26.50
N GLY A 64 -3.76 -0.57 27.68
CA GLY A 64 -4.59 -0.33 28.86
C GLY A 64 -5.58 0.83 28.66
N ALA A 65 -5.15 1.94 28.06
CA ALA A 65 -6.01 3.09 27.76
C ALA A 65 -7.14 2.76 26.77
N LEU A 66 -6.89 1.83 25.85
CA LEU A 66 -7.87 1.37 24.87
C LEU A 66 -8.83 0.30 25.43
N ASP A 67 -8.64 -0.15 26.67
CA ASP A 67 -9.29 -1.34 27.25
C ASP A 67 -9.18 -2.56 26.31
N ARG A 68 -7.98 -2.77 25.76
CA ARG A 68 -7.68 -3.84 24.81
C ARG A 68 -6.64 -4.79 25.35
N ASN A 69 -6.76 -6.06 24.96
CA ASN A 69 -5.70 -7.03 25.15
C ASN A 69 -4.45 -6.59 24.36
N PHE A 70 -3.32 -6.44 25.08
CA PHE A 70 -2.03 -6.11 24.48
C PHE A 70 -1.63 -7.04 23.34
N ALA A 71 -1.97 -8.33 23.39
CA ALA A 71 -1.69 -9.28 22.32
C ALA A 71 -2.36 -8.90 20.99
N SER A 72 -3.57 -8.34 21.03
CA SER A 72 -4.26 -7.87 19.82
C SER A 72 -3.54 -6.69 19.20
N LEU A 73 -3.16 -5.69 20.02
CA LEU A 73 -2.41 -4.53 19.57
C LEU A 73 -1.01 -4.92 19.07
N TRP A 74 -0.37 -5.88 19.75
CA TRP A 74 0.90 -6.46 19.34
C TRP A 74 0.82 -7.12 17.96
N ARG A 75 -0.24 -7.89 17.69
CA ARG A 75 -0.46 -8.50 16.37
C ARG A 75 -0.65 -7.45 15.29
N ALA A 76 -1.38 -6.36 15.58
CA ALA A 76 -1.58 -5.26 14.64
C ALA A 76 -0.27 -4.56 14.30
N LYS A 77 0.52 -4.16 15.30
CA LYS A 77 1.83 -3.48 15.07
C LYS A 77 2.87 -4.35 14.36
N ASN A 78 2.71 -5.68 14.38
CA ASN A 78 3.57 -6.63 13.67
C ASN A 78 2.99 -7.06 12.31
N GLY A 79 1.92 -6.41 11.83
CA GLY A 79 1.29 -6.70 10.54
C GLY A 79 0.69 -8.10 10.45
N LYS A 80 0.39 -8.74 11.58
CA LYS A 80 -0.23 -10.07 11.64
C LYS A 80 -1.74 -10.01 11.46
N VAL A 81 -2.34 -8.84 11.68
CA VAL A 81 -3.74 -8.54 11.45
C VAL A 81 -3.86 -7.15 10.85
N LYS A 82 -4.94 -6.91 10.10
CA LYS A 82 -5.31 -5.58 9.63
C LYS A 82 -5.75 -4.73 10.83
N LEU A 83 -5.31 -3.47 10.87
CA LEU A 83 -5.91 -2.48 11.78
C LEU A 83 -7.31 -2.12 11.27
N SER A 84 -8.33 -2.35 12.09
CA SER A 84 -9.70 -1.99 11.72
C SER A 84 -9.88 -0.47 11.74
N TRP A 85 -10.91 0.04 11.04
CA TRP A 85 -11.23 1.47 11.09
C TRP A 85 -11.54 1.93 12.51
N TYR A 86 -12.33 1.14 13.24
CA TYR A 86 -12.66 1.38 14.64
C TYR A 86 -11.41 1.44 15.54
N ASP A 87 -10.46 0.50 15.37
CA ASP A 87 -9.22 0.55 16.17
C ASP A 87 -8.34 1.75 15.78
N ALA A 88 -8.36 2.19 14.52
CA ALA A 88 -7.66 3.40 14.09
C ALA A 88 -8.27 4.68 14.70
N GLU A 89 -9.60 4.78 14.79
CA GLU A 89 -10.30 5.86 15.47
C GLU A 89 -9.97 5.91 16.96
N LEU A 90 -10.07 4.77 17.66
CA LEU A 90 -9.71 4.70 19.08
C LEU A 90 -8.25 5.07 19.33
N LEU A 91 -7.33 4.61 18.49
CA LEU A 91 -5.92 4.99 18.57
C LEU A 91 -5.74 6.49 18.37
N ALA A 92 -6.43 7.08 17.40
CA ALA A 92 -6.34 8.50 17.12
C ALA A 92 -6.84 9.33 18.31
N GLU A 93 -8.03 9.02 18.81
CA GLU A 93 -8.64 9.69 19.96
C GLU A 93 -7.76 9.58 21.21
N THR A 94 -7.31 8.38 21.54
CA THR A 94 -6.48 8.11 22.74
C THR A 94 -5.14 8.87 22.72
N LEU A 95 -4.61 9.13 21.52
CA LEU A 95 -3.32 9.80 21.33
C LEU A 95 -3.45 11.29 20.96
N GLY A 96 -4.68 11.83 20.90
CA GLY A 96 -4.91 13.21 20.47
C GLY A 96 -4.49 13.47 19.02
N LEU A 97 -4.56 12.44 18.17
CA LEU A 97 -4.27 12.52 16.74
C LEU A 97 -5.55 12.73 15.94
N ARG A 98 -5.39 13.27 14.72
CA ARG A 98 -6.49 13.31 13.75
C ARG A 98 -6.54 12.00 12.97
N ILE A 99 -7.75 11.51 12.68
CA ILE A 99 -7.93 10.21 12.00
C ILE A 99 -7.25 10.18 10.62
N GLU A 100 -7.16 11.32 9.92
CA GLU A 100 -6.50 11.43 8.62
C GLU A 100 -5.00 11.12 8.69
N GLN A 101 -4.39 11.23 9.87
CA GLN A 101 -2.98 10.86 10.09
C GLN A 101 -2.79 9.35 10.20
N MET A 102 -3.85 8.59 10.49
CA MET A 102 -3.81 7.13 10.63
C MET A 102 -4.06 6.41 9.29
N THR A 103 -4.59 7.13 8.30
CA THR A 103 -5.14 6.55 7.08
C THR A 103 -4.38 7.07 5.87
N PRO A 104 -3.58 6.22 5.20
CA PRO A 104 -2.87 6.67 4.02
C PRO A 104 -3.86 6.97 2.89
N THR A 105 -3.59 8.02 2.13
CA THR A 105 -4.25 8.23 0.84
C THR A 105 -3.90 7.10 -0.13
N ARG A 106 -4.74 6.88 -1.15
CA ARG A 106 -4.47 5.88 -2.20
C ARG A 106 -3.10 6.08 -2.86
N ARG A 107 -2.69 7.34 -3.05
CA ARG A 107 -1.37 7.69 -3.59
C ARG A 107 -0.20 7.28 -2.71
N GLN A 108 -0.41 7.15 -1.40
CA GLN A 108 0.63 6.74 -0.46
C GLN A 108 0.70 5.21 -0.33
N TRP A 109 -0.43 4.53 -0.13
CA TRP A 109 -0.38 3.09 0.19
C TRP A 109 -0.28 2.19 -1.04
N LEU A 110 -0.83 2.59 -2.19
CA LEU A 110 -0.86 1.69 -3.37
C LEU A 110 0.55 1.39 -3.93
N PRO A 111 1.48 2.37 -4.03
CA PRO A 111 2.88 2.06 -4.36
C PRO A 111 3.52 1.07 -3.38
N ALA A 112 3.36 1.31 -2.08
CA ALA A 112 3.91 0.45 -1.04
C ALA A 112 3.34 -0.98 -1.12
N ALA A 113 2.03 -1.11 -1.32
CA ALA A 113 1.38 -2.41 -1.50
C ALA A 113 1.88 -3.10 -2.77
N THR A 114 2.03 -2.38 -3.88
CA THR A 114 2.59 -2.91 -5.14
C THR A 114 3.98 -3.49 -4.92
N ARG A 115 4.86 -2.75 -4.22
CA ARG A 115 6.19 -3.24 -3.85
C ARG A 115 6.12 -4.51 -3.00
N TYR A 116 5.22 -4.58 -2.02
CA TYR A 116 5.07 -5.79 -1.21
C TYR A 116 4.54 -7.00 -1.97
N VAL A 117 3.66 -6.79 -2.95
CA VAL A 117 3.19 -7.85 -3.85
C VAL A 117 4.33 -8.36 -4.73
N CYS A 118 5.12 -7.46 -5.30
CA CYS A 118 6.19 -7.80 -6.23
C CYS A 118 7.51 -8.21 -5.57
N GLY A 119 7.69 -7.93 -4.27
CA GLY A 119 8.94 -8.20 -3.55
C GLY A 119 10.08 -7.26 -3.92
N SER A 120 11.32 -7.69 -3.68
CA SER A 120 12.54 -6.90 -3.90
C SER A 120 12.92 -6.70 -5.37
N GLU A 121 12.21 -7.34 -6.30
CA GLU A 121 12.48 -7.28 -7.74
C GLU A 121 11.95 -6.00 -8.40
N VAL A 122 11.10 -5.25 -7.71
CA VAL A 122 10.52 -3.99 -8.21
C VAL A 122 11.03 -2.84 -7.36
N SER A 123 11.57 -1.81 -8.01
CA SER A 123 12.01 -0.60 -7.33
C SER A 123 10.83 0.22 -6.80
N ASP A 124 11.05 1.02 -5.75
CA ASP A 124 10.03 1.94 -5.22
C ASP A 124 9.49 2.88 -6.31
N ARG A 125 10.39 3.29 -7.22
CA ARG A 125 10.05 4.16 -8.34
C ARG A 125 9.11 3.47 -9.33
N ASP A 126 9.40 2.24 -9.74
CA ASP A 126 8.57 1.51 -10.70
C ASP A 126 7.22 1.12 -10.09
N ALA A 127 7.20 0.72 -8.81
CA ALA A 127 5.98 0.50 -8.07
C ALA A 127 5.11 1.76 -8.00
N THR A 128 5.73 2.93 -7.82
CA THR A 128 5.04 4.23 -7.83
C THR A 128 4.51 4.57 -9.21
N ALA A 129 5.30 4.40 -10.26
CA ALA A 129 4.88 4.63 -11.65
C ALA A 129 3.66 3.76 -12.01
N TYR A 130 3.72 2.47 -11.70
CA TYR A 130 2.60 1.55 -11.87
C TYR A 130 1.36 2.01 -11.09
N ALA A 131 1.49 2.30 -9.80
CA ALA A 131 0.35 2.73 -8.99
C ALA A 131 -0.30 4.02 -9.51
N LEU A 132 0.51 5.03 -9.87
CA LEU A 132 0.03 6.28 -10.44
C LEU A 132 -0.69 6.05 -11.78
N TYR A 133 -0.09 5.24 -12.67
CA TYR A 133 -0.72 4.87 -13.94
C TYR A 133 -2.08 4.21 -13.67
N ARG A 134 -2.16 3.28 -12.72
CA ARG A 134 -3.39 2.59 -12.37
C ARG A 134 -4.47 3.51 -11.76
N MET A 135 -4.08 4.62 -11.13
CA MET A 135 -5.01 5.62 -10.56
C MET A 135 -5.46 6.69 -11.56
N SER A 136 -4.78 6.85 -12.70
CA SER A 136 -5.12 7.84 -13.73
C SER A 136 -6.47 7.60 -14.42
N GLY A 137 -7.09 6.44 -14.21
CA GLY A 137 -8.34 6.05 -14.89
C GLY A 137 -8.12 5.43 -16.27
N ALA A 138 -6.90 5.01 -16.61
CA ALA A 138 -6.59 4.28 -17.84
C ALA A 138 -7.61 3.15 -18.09
N LYS A 139 -8.07 3.04 -19.34
CA LYS A 139 -9.13 2.09 -19.73
C LYS A 139 -8.77 0.66 -19.30
N LYS A 140 -9.72 0.00 -18.61
CA LYS A 140 -9.60 -1.42 -18.24
C LYS A 140 -9.38 -2.22 -19.53
N PHE A 141 -8.33 -3.05 -19.55
CA PHE A 141 -7.96 -3.88 -20.70
C PHE A 141 -7.72 -3.09 -22.00
N ASN A 142 -6.76 -2.16 -21.98
CA ASN A 142 -6.23 -1.61 -23.21
C ASN A 142 -4.99 -2.43 -23.62
N PRO A 143 -4.99 -3.11 -24.80
CA PRO A 143 -3.79 -3.75 -25.32
C PRO A 143 -2.69 -2.75 -25.67
N HIS A 144 -2.99 -1.46 -25.64
CA HIS A 144 -2.05 -0.35 -25.75
C HIS A 144 -2.04 0.44 -24.43
N PHE A 145 -0.91 1.01 -24.02
CA PHE A 145 -0.94 1.92 -22.88
C PHE A 145 -1.75 3.18 -23.21
N ASP A 146 -2.41 3.75 -22.21
CA ASP A 146 -3.02 5.07 -22.33
C ASP A 146 -1.92 6.14 -22.31
N ALA A 147 -1.67 6.77 -23.45
CA ALA A 147 -0.58 7.73 -23.61
C ALA A 147 -0.73 8.95 -22.69
N LEU A 148 -1.95 9.42 -22.46
CA LEU A 148 -2.20 10.56 -21.57
C LEU A 148 -1.90 10.18 -20.12
N ALA A 149 -2.28 8.97 -19.71
CA ALA A 149 -1.95 8.45 -18.39
C ALA A 149 -0.45 8.30 -18.17
N LEU A 150 0.29 7.78 -19.17
CA LEU A 150 1.74 7.66 -19.10
C LEU A 150 2.41 9.04 -18.94
N GLU A 151 1.93 10.03 -19.68
CA GLU A 151 2.46 11.40 -19.61
C GLU A 151 2.21 12.03 -18.24
N GLN A 152 1.01 11.88 -17.69
CA GLN A 152 0.68 12.34 -16.33
C GLN A 152 1.58 11.69 -15.26
N VAL A 153 1.92 10.41 -15.43
CA VAL A 153 2.85 9.71 -14.53
C VAL A 153 4.26 10.26 -14.67
N ARG A 154 4.73 10.50 -15.90
CA ARG A 154 6.04 11.09 -16.18
C ARG A 154 6.19 12.46 -15.53
N GLU A 155 5.18 13.30 -15.63
CA GLU A 155 5.15 14.63 -15.01
C GLU A 155 5.12 14.55 -13.48
N ALA A 156 4.37 13.59 -12.91
CA ALA A 156 4.23 13.43 -11.47
C ALA A 156 5.44 12.76 -10.78
N LEU A 157 6.25 12.01 -11.53
CA LEU A 157 7.36 11.22 -11.00
C LEU A 157 8.67 11.53 -11.75
N PRO A 158 9.49 12.47 -11.22
CA PRO A 158 10.71 12.88 -11.90
C PRO A 158 11.70 11.72 -12.08
N GLY A 159 12.47 11.77 -13.16
CA GLY A 159 13.55 10.82 -13.46
C GLY A 159 13.27 9.86 -14.60
N PHE A 160 12.04 9.80 -15.13
CA PHE A 160 11.78 9.13 -16.42
C PHE A 160 12.15 10.08 -17.56
N LEU A 161 12.91 9.56 -18.53
CA LEU A 161 13.35 10.35 -19.69
C LEU A 161 12.16 10.67 -20.61
N ASP A 162 11.28 9.69 -20.82
CA ASP A 162 10.14 9.76 -21.71
C ASP A 162 8.98 8.86 -21.23
N ALA A 163 7.85 8.92 -21.94
CA ALA A 163 6.67 8.10 -21.67
C ALA A 163 6.92 6.60 -21.91
N ASP A 164 7.86 6.24 -22.81
CA ASP A 164 8.22 4.85 -23.08
C ASP A 164 8.95 4.22 -21.89
N GLY A 165 9.80 4.98 -21.19
CA GLY A 165 10.43 4.57 -19.94
C GLY A 165 9.38 4.28 -18.85
N VAL A 166 8.34 5.12 -18.75
CA VAL A 166 7.21 4.87 -17.84
C VAL A 166 6.47 3.61 -18.27
N ALA A 167 6.16 3.46 -19.56
CA ALA A 167 5.45 2.29 -20.08
C ALA A 167 6.18 0.99 -19.77
N ASN A 168 7.51 0.96 -19.94
CA ASN A 168 8.35 -0.19 -19.63
C ASN A 168 8.31 -0.53 -18.12
N ALA A 169 8.42 0.47 -17.25
CA ALA A 169 8.30 0.27 -15.81
C ALA A 169 6.91 -0.28 -15.43
N VAL A 170 5.84 0.32 -15.95
CA VAL A 170 4.46 -0.14 -15.71
C VAL A 170 4.27 -1.57 -16.21
N ALA A 171 4.80 -1.91 -17.40
CA ALA A 171 4.69 -3.24 -17.97
C ALA A 171 5.39 -4.31 -17.11
N GLN A 172 6.62 -4.03 -16.68
CA GLN A 172 7.38 -4.94 -15.82
C GLN A 172 6.66 -5.19 -14.50
N VAL A 173 6.19 -4.13 -13.85
CA VAL A 173 5.46 -4.26 -12.58
C VAL A 173 4.12 -4.98 -12.77
N ALA A 174 3.39 -4.68 -13.84
CA ALA A 174 2.14 -5.37 -14.16
C ALA A 174 2.35 -6.87 -14.35
N GLU A 175 3.42 -7.28 -15.05
CA GLU A 175 3.75 -8.70 -15.19
C GLU A 175 4.01 -9.36 -13.83
N ARG A 176 4.74 -8.70 -12.93
CA ARG A 176 5.01 -9.22 -11.57
C ARG A 176 3.77 -9.31 -10.70
N VAL A 177 2.90 -8.30 -10.75
CA VAL A 177 1.58 -8.37 -10.10
C VAL A 177 0.79 -9.56 -10.64
N GLY A 178 0.77 -9.75 -11.96
CA GLY A 178 0.12 -10.91 -12.58
C GLY A 178 0.68 -12.25 -12.12
N GLN A 179 2.01 -12.38 -12.04
CA GLN A 179 2.66 -13.58 -11.48
C GLN A 179 2.21 -13.85 -10.04
N ALA A 180 2.16 -12.81 -9.20
CA ALA A 180 1.74 -12.94 -7.81
C ALA A 180 0.26 -13.34 -7.68
N LEU A 181 -0.62 -12.82 -8.55
CA LEU A 181 -2.03 -13.19 -8.60
C LEU A 181 -2.21 -14.64 -9.06
N GLN A 182 -1.54 -15.04 -10.14
CA GLN A 182 -1.61 -16.41 -10.68
C GLN A 182 -1.12 -17.44 -9.65
N ALA A 183 -0.03 -17.15 -8.94
CA ALA A 183 0.48 -18.03 -7.89
C ALA A 183 -0.49 -18.15 -6.70
N ALA A 184 -1.32 -17.13 -6.46
CA ALA A 184 -2.25 -17.11 -5.35
C ALA A 184 -3.53 -17.91 -5.63
N ASP A 185 -3.95 -18.02 -6.89
CA ASP A 185 -5.11 -18.83 -7.28
C ASP A 185 -4.82 -20.34 -7.28
N GLN A 186 -3.55 -20.74 -7.19
CA GLN A 186 -3.12 -22.14 -7.15
C GLN A 186 -3.06 -22.73 -5.72
N HIS A 187 -3.44 -21.97 -4.68
CA HIS A 187 -3.31 -22.31 -3.26
C HIS A 187 -4.52 -21.93 -2.42
#